data_AF-A0A9D8BJ91-F1
#
_entry.id   AF-A0A9D8BJ91-F1
#
_cell.length_a   1.000
_cell.length_b   1.000
_cell.length_c   1.000
_cell.angle_alpha   90.00
_cell.angle_beta   90.00
_cell.angle_gamma   90.00
#
_symmetry.space_group_name_H-M   'P 1'
#
loop_
_entity.id
_entity.type
_entity.pdbx_description
1 polymer ?
#
loop_
_entity_poly.entity_id
_entity_poly.type
_entity_poly.pdbx_seq_one_letter_code
_entity_poly.pdbx_strand_id
1 'polypeptide(L)'
;NMQWLVPLTAFFIVLGSLGGIGAWIIGPTKGLMVASLDGSLPQSLSKSNKQGVPTRVLLLQAIIVSLLSLVFIFMPSVHSSFFILSAITAQLAMIVYIFLFLAGIKLQYTKPNVHRAFKVPFGKTGMWITGGLGCLSCLLAIGFTFIASGNVGISSLLHYELSLVLGMIIMCVIPYLIHKLSK
;
A
#
# COMPACT_ATOMS: atom_id res chain seq x y z
N ASN A 1 -20.25 32.57 14.09
CA ASN A 1 -19.99 33.11 12.74
C ASN A 1 -18.49 33.14 12.41
N MET A 2 -17.91 31.98 12.09
CA MET A 2 -16.52 31.86 11.59
C MET A 2 -16.47 31.35 10.14
N GLN A 3 -17.56 31.49 9.37
CA GLN A 3 -17.65 30.93 8.02
C GLN A 3 -16.61 31.50 7.04
N TRP A 4 -16.09 32.71 7.27
CA TRP A 4 -15.01 33.31 6.48
C TRP A 4 -13.67 32.59 6.63
N LEU A 5 -13.45 31.86 7.73
CA LEU A 5 -12.24 31.06 7.94
C LEU A 5 -12.25 29.79 7.09
N VAL A 6 -13.42 29.26 6.71
CA VAL A 6 -13.56 28.02 5.94
C VAL A 6 -12.81 28.07 4.59
N PRO A 7 -12.95 29.08 3.72
CA PRO A 7 -12.17 29.15 2.49
C PRO A 7 -10.67 29.32 2.74
N LEU A 8 -10.28 30.04 3.79
CA LEU A 8 -8.86 30.23 4.14
C LEU A 8 -8.21 28.93 4.63
N THR A 9 -8.90 28.16 5.48
CA THR A 9 -8.40 26.85 5.92
C THR A 9 -8.39 25.85 4.78
N ALA A 10 -9.41 25.84 3.91
CA ALA A 10 -9.43 25.02 2.70
C ALA A 10 -8.22 25.31 1.81
N PHE A 11 -7.88 26.59 1.61
CA PHE A 11 -6.69 26.99 0.84
C PHE A 11 -5.39 26.44 1.43
N PHE A 12 -5.19 26.56 2.75
CA PHE A 12 -4.00 26.02 3.41
C PHE A 12 -3.96 24.49 3.39
N ILE A 13 -5.09 23.81 3.48
CA ILE A 13 -5.18 22.35 3.32
C ILE A 13 -4.75 21.93 1.92
N VAL A 14 -5.21 22.64 0.88
CA VAL A 14 -4.80 22.37 -0.51
C VAL A 14 -3.29 22.59 -0.69
N LEU A 15 -2.75 23.71 -0.20
CA LEU A 15 -1.31 23.99 -0.27
C LEU A 15 -0.48 22.92 0.45
N GLY A 16 -0.89 22.53 1.66
CA GLY A 16 -0.22 21.46 2.42
C GLY A 16 -0.29 20.12 1.71
N SER A 17 -1.43 19.81 1.08
CA SER A 17 -1.62 18.56 0.32
C SER A 17 -0.71 18.50 -0.91
N LEU A 18 -0.57 19.61 -1.65
CA LEU A 18 0.34 19.69 -2.81
C LEU A 18 1.80 19.47 -2.38
N GLY A 19 2.23 20.10 -1.27
CA GLY A 19 3.56 19.89 -0.71
C GLY A 19 3.79 18.44 -0.28
N GLY A 20 2.80 17.83 0.38
CA GLY A 20 2.85 16.42 0.78
C GLY A 20 2.99 15.48 -0.41
N ILE A 21 2.16 15.64 -1.45
CA ILE A 21 2.20 14.81 -2.67
C ILE A 21 3.60 14.83 -3.30
N GLY A 22 4.26 16.00 -3.36
CA GLY A 22 5.62 16.11 -3.89
C GLY A 22 6.64 15.20 -3.19
N ALA A 23 6.58 15.12 -1.86
CA ALA A 23 7.46 14.24 -1.08
C ALA A 23 7.14 12.74 -1.32
N TRP A 24 5.85 12.40 -1.42
CA TRP A 24 5.39 11.03 -1.62
C TRP A 24 5.62 10.48 -3.03
N ILE A 25 5.88 11.33 -4.03
CA ILE A 25 6.21 10.87 -5.40
C ILE A 25 7.62 10.28 -5.47
N ILE A 26 8.59 10.86 -4.75
CA ILE A 26 10.00 10.48 -4.87
C ILE A 26 10.41 9.38 -3.89
N GLY A 27 9.85 9.34 -2.67
CA GLY A 27 10.22 8.35 -1.66
C GLY A 27 10.05 6.89 -2.15
N PRO A 28 8.83 6.47 -2.51
CA PRO A 28 8.55 5.11 -2.98
C PRO A 28 9.29 4.76 -4.28
N THR A 29 9.44 5.72 -5.21
CA THR A 29 10.12 5.45 -6.49
C THR A 29 11.60 5.15 -6.32
N LYS A 30 12.29 5.81 -5.38
CA LYS A 30 13.67 5.47 -5.02
C LYS A 30 13.76 4.10 -4.34
N GLY A 31 12.82 3.76 -3.45
CA GLY A 31 12.74 2.42 -2.86
C GLY A 31 12.60 1.31 -3.90
N LEU A 32 11.70 1.49 -4.87
CA LEU A 32 11.52 0.57 -6.00
C LEU A 32 12.74 0.51 -6.93
N MET A 33 13.44 1.63 -7.12
CA MET A 33 14.71 1.65 -7.87
C MET A 33 15.75 0.74 -7.20
N VAL A 34 15.90 0.79 -5.87
CA VAL A 34 16.81 -0.12 -5.16
C VAL A 34 16.39 -1.57 -5.35
N ALA A 35 15.10 -1.89 -5.24
CA ALA A 35 14.60 -3.24 -5.50
C ALA A 35 14.92 -3.74 -6.93
N SER A 36 14.98 -2.85 -7.93
CA SER A 36 15.41 -3.20 -9.28
C SER A 36 16.92 -3.42 -9.43
N LEU A 37 17.74 -2.80 -8.58
CA LEU A 37 19.19 -3.04 -8.53
C LEU A 37 19.50 -4.40 -7.89
N ASP A 38 18.69 -4.82 -6.92
CA ASP A 38 18.78 -6.13 -6.26
C ASP A 38 18.20 -7.28 -7.10
N GLY A 39 17.82 -7.03 -8.36
CA GLY A 39 17.25 -8.04 -9.26
C GLY A 39 15.83 -8.48 -8.92
N SER A 40 15.14 -7.77 -8.02
CA SER A 40 13.74 -8.07 -7.66
C SER A 40 12.73 -7.47 -8.65
N LEU A 41 13.16 -6.51 -9.47
CA LEU A 41 12.38 -5.87 -10.53
C LEU A 41 13.23 -5.71 -11.80
N PRO A 42 12.62 -5.55 -12.99
CA PRO A 42 13.37 -5.44 -14.24
C PRO A 42 14.44 -4.34 -14.18
N GLN A 43 15.67 -4.64 -14.61
CA GLN A 43 16.77 -3.65 -14.62
C GLN A 43 16.45 -2.42 -15.47
N SER A 44 15.49 -2.51 -16.39
CA SER A 44 15.01 -1.33 -17.10
C SER A 44 14.46 -0.26 -16.15
N LEU A 45 13.93 -0.62 -14.98
CA LEU A 45 13.37 0.29 -13.99
C LEU A 45 14.44 0.98 -13.12
N SER A 46 15.68 0.49 -13.10
CA SER A 46 16.77 1.12 -12.35
C SER A 46 17.32 2.39 -13.01
N LYS A 47 16.98 2.63 -14.29
CA LYS A 47 17.50 3.77 -15.05
C LYS A 47 17.02 5.10 -14.47
N SER A 48 18.00 5.92 -14.11
CA SER A 48 17.80 7.29 -13.64
C SER A 48 18.17 8.32 -14.71
N ASN A 49 17.58 9.51 -14.62
CA ASN A 49 18.01 10.67 -15.40
C ASN A 49 19.30 11.30 -14.83
N LYS A 50 19.77 12.40 -15.44
CA LYS A 50 20.97 13.15 -15.00
C LYS A 50 20.91 13.64 -13.55
N GLN A 51 19.72 13.74 -12.96
CA GLN A 51 19.48 14.20 -11.59
C GLN A 51 19.28 13.04 -10.60
N GLY A 52 19.50 11.79 -11.01
CA GLY A 52 19.33 10.62 -10.15
C GLY A 52 17.88 10.28 -9.83
N VAL A 53 16.93 10.72 -10.68
CA VAL A 53 15.50 10.42 -10.54
C VAL A 53 15.15 9.20 -11.39
N PRO A 54 14.52 8.16 -10.82
CA PRO A 54 14.12 6.94 -11.54
C PRO A 54 12.88 7.19 -12.41
N THR A 55 13.08 7.78 -13.59
CA THR A 55 12.00 8.26 -14.46
C THR A 55 11.04 7.17 -14.91
N ARG A 56 11.53 5.95 -15.17
CA ARG A 56 10.69 4.83 -15.60
C ARG A 56 9.77 4.32 -14.48
N VAL A 57 10.26 4.29 -13.25
CA VAL A 57 9.44 3.97 -12.07
C VAL A 57 8.41 5.06 -11.84
N LEU A 58 8.81 6.33 -12.02
CA LEU A 58 7.92 7.47 -11.86
C LEU A 58 6.78 7.46 -12.89
N LEU A 59 7.07 7.13 -14.15
CA LEU A 59 6.05 6.96 -15.19
C LEU A 59 5.14 5.76 -14.89
N LEU A 60 5.71 4.64 -14.44
CA LEU A 60 4.94 3.45 -14.08
C LEU A 60 3.93 3.74 -12.96
N GLN A 61 4.35 4.38 -11.86
CA GLN A 61 3.42 4.75 -10.79
C GLN A 61 2.38 5.77 -11.28
N ALA A 62 2.75 6.70 -12.17
CA ALA A 62 1.82 7.70 -12.69
C ALA A 62 0.72 7.04 -13.52
N ILE A 63 1.06 6.03 -14.33
CA ILE A 63 0.09 5.21 -15.07
C ILE A 63 -0.83 4.46 -14.10
N ILE A 64 -0.26 3.76 -13.10
CA ILE A 64 -1.04 3.00 -12.12
C ILE A 64 -2.02 3.90 -11.36
N VAL A 65 -1.57 5.05 -10.85
CA VAL A 65 -2.40 6.00 -10.11
C VAL A 65 -3.48 6.62 -10.99
N SER A 66 -3.16 6.92 -12.26
CA SER A 66 -4.15 7.44 -13.22
C SER A 66 -5.25 6.42 -13.50
N LEU A 67 -4.89 5.14 -13.68
CA LEU A 67 -5.86 4.05 -13.86
C LEU A 67 -6.70 3.82 -12.61
N LEU A 68 -6.09 3.83 -11.42
CA LEU A 68 -6.79 3.75 -10.14
C LEU A 68 -7.81 4.89 -9.96
N SER A 69 -7.48 6.08 -10.47
CA SER A 69 -8.37 7.25 -10.40
C SER A 69 -9.66 7.07 -11.21
N LEU A 70 -9.74 6.08 -12.12
CA LEU A 70 -10.98 5.77 -12.84
C LEU A 70 -12.10 5.28 -11.91
N VAL A 71 -11.78 4.81 -10.69
CA VAL A 71 -12.78 4.46 -9.66
C VAL A 71 -13.76 5.61 -9.39
N PHE A 72 -13.31 6.87 -9.46
CA PHE A 72 -14.16 8.04 -9.25
C PHE A 72 -15.28 8.20 -10.29
N ILE A 73 -15.15 7.56 -11.46
CA ILE A 73 -16.17 7.59 -12.51
C ILE A 73 -17.28 6.56 -12.22
N PHE A 74 -16.91 5.41 -11.65
CA PHE A 74 -17.83 4.28 -11.43
C PHE A 74 -18.57 4.35 -10.10
N MET A 75 -18.11 5.19 -9.17
CA MET A 75 -18.68 5.30 -7.83
C MET A 75 -19.68 6.44 -7.72
N PRO A 76 -20.72 6.29 -6.89
CA PRO A 76 -21.80 7.27 -6.78
C PRO A 76 -21.35 8.59 -6.13
N SER A 77 -20.22 8.58 -5.41
CA SER A 77 -19.68 9.77 -4.77
C SER A 77 -18.16 9.72 -4.60
N VAL A 78 -17.57 10.91 -4.39
CA VAL A 78 -16.16 11.07 -4.00
C VAL A 78 -15.87 10.34 -2.68
N HIS A 79 -16.80 10.39 -1.72
CA HIS A 79 -16.66 9.71 -0.44
C HIS A 79 -16.59 8.18 -0.60
N SER A 80 -17.49 7.60 -1.41
CA SER A 80 -17.50 6.16 -1.71
C SER A 80 -16.19 5.71 -2.37
N SER A 81 -15.72 6.51 -3.35
CA SER A 81 -14.46 6.26 -4.05
C SER A 81 -13.27 6.27 -3.10
N PHE A 82 -13.19 7.31 -2.26
CA PHE A 82 -12.13 7.46 -1.27
C PHE A 82 -12.14 6.30 -0.27
N PHE A 83 -13.32 5.88 0.18
CA PHE A 83 -13.47 4.78 1.12
C PHE A 83 -13.00 3.45 0.51
N ILE A 84 -13.44 3.11 -0.70
CA ILE A 84 -13.01 1.88 -1.39
C ILE A 84 -11.52 1.88 -1.65
N LEU A 85 -10.96 2.99 -2.16
CA LEU A 85 -9.53 3.06 -2.44
C LEU A 85 -8.70 2.95 -1.15
N SER A 86 -9.17 3.55 -0.06
CA SER A 86 -8.56 3.42 1.27
C SER A 86 -8.65 1.98 1.80
N ALA A 87 -9.78 1.31 1.62
CA ALA A 87 -9.97 -0.07 2.03
C ALA A 87 -9.04 -1.02 1.25
N ILE A 88 -8.95 -0.90 -0.07
CA ILE A 88 -8.02 -1.69 -0.90
C ILE A 88 -6.57 -1.42 -0.49
N THR A 89 -6.21 -0.16 -0.23
CA THR A 89 -4.86 0.21 0.23
C THR A 89 -4.54 -0.42 1.58
N ALA A 90 -5.48 -0.37 2.53
CA ALA A 90 -5.32 -1.00 3.85
C ALA A 90 -5.20 -2.52 3.74
N GLN A 91 -6.02 -3.17 2.91
CA GLN A 91 -5.96 -4.61 2.63
C GLN A 91 -4.58 -5.01 2.09
N LEU A 92 -4.09 -4.30 1.08
CA LEU A 92 -2.77 -4.55 0.50
C LEU A 92 -1.65 -4.40 1.55
N ALA A 93 -1.72 -3.37 2.39
CA ALA A 93 -0.77 -3.16 3.48
C ALA A 93 -0.81 -4.33 4.48
N MET A 94 -2.00 -4.80 4.86
CA MET A 94 -2.16 -5.94 5.77
C MET A 94 -1.56 -7.23 5.19
N ILE A 95 -1.72 -7.48 3.88
CA ILE A 95 -1.08 -8.62 3.21
C ILE A 95 0.45 -8.54 3.32
N VAL A 96 1.03 -7.36 3.07
CA VAL A 96 2.48 -7.13 3.23
C VAL A 96 2.92 -7.40 4.66
N TYR A 97 2.15 -6.95 5.66
CA TYR A 97 2.47 -7.21 7.07
C TYR A 97 2.37 -8.69 7.44
N ILE A 98 1.39 -9.43 6.90
CA ILE A 98 1.32 -10.89 7.10
C ILE A 98 2.62 -11.54 6.59
N PHE A 99 3.07 -11.21 5.38
CA PHE A 99 4.33 -11.72 4.87
C PHE A 99 5.53 -11.29 5.73
N LEU A 100 5.54 -10.06 6.23
CA LEU A 100 6.58 -9.56 7.12
C LEU A 100 6.67 -10.37 8.42
N PHE A 101 5.53 -10.62 9.10
CA PHE A 101 5.49 -11.39 10.33
C PHE A 101 5.88 -12.85 10.10
N LEU A 102 5.36 -13.48 9.04
CA LEU A 102 5.72 -14.85 8.67
C LEU A 102 7.21 -14.99 8.32
N ALA A 103 7.76 -14.02 7.58
CA ALA A 103 9.20 -13.98 7.28
C ALA A 103 10.03 -13.82 8.55
N GLY A 104 9.61 -12.97 9.49
CA GLY A 104 10.25 -12.81 10.79
C GLY A 104 10.27 -14.11 11.60
N ILE A 105 9.15 -14.85 11.66
CA ILE A 105 9.09 -16.16 12.32
C ILE A 105 10.03 -17.13 11.62
N LYS A 106 9.95 -17.25 10.29
CA LYS A 106 10.82 -18.13 9.48
C LYS A 106 12.31 -17.82 9.65
N LEU A 107 12.67 -16.55 9.79
CA LEU A 107 14.07 -16.12 9.96
C LEU A 107 14.69 -16.65 11.26
N GLN A 108 13.90 -16.82 12.32
CA GLN A 108 14.36 -17.41 13.59
C GLN A 108 14.87 -18.84 13.43
N TYR A 109 14.34 -19.58 12.46
CA TYR A 109 14.68 -20.97 12.20
C TYR A 109 15.73 -21.10 11.10
N THR A 110 15.62 -20.30 10.05
CA THR A 110 16.50 -20.42 8.87
C THR A 110 17.85 -19.73 9.03
N LYS A 111 17.91 -18.63 9.78
CA LYS A 111 19.14 -17.86 10.01
C LYS A 111 19.27 -17.47 11.49
N PRO A 112 19.55 -18.43 12.39
CA PRO A 112 19.62 -18.17 13.83
C PRO A 112 20.84 -17.32 14.23
N ASN A 113 21.95 -17.42 13.49
CA ASN A 113 23.25 -16.85 13.88
C ASN A 113 23.54 -15.46 13.26
N VAL A 114 22.54 -14.80 12.66
CA VAL A 114 22.74 -13.44 12.15
C VAL A 114 22.81 -12.44 13.30
N HIS A 115 23.69 -11.45 13.19
CA HIS A 115 23.72 -10.34 14.14
C HIS A 115 22.39 -9.58 14.09
N ARG A 116 21.81 -9.29 15.26
CA ARG A 116 20.53 -8.58 15.38
C ARG A 116 20.68 -7.43 16.36
N ALA A 117 20.54 -6.22 15.86
CA ALA A 117 20.56 -5.01 16.68
C ALA A 117 19.42 -5.02 17.73
N PHE A 118 18.30 -5.68 17.40
CA PHE A 118 17.17 -5.86 18.30
C PHE A 118 16.69 -7.32 18.28
N LYS A 119 16.32 -7.85 19.45
CA LYS A 119 15.75 -9.19 19.63
C LYS A 119 14.44 -9.08 20.40
N VAL A 120 13.40 -9.72 19.89
CA VAL A 120 12.11 -9.86 20.60
C VAL A 120 12.37 -10.57 21.94
N PRO A 121 11.84 -10.06 23.07
CA PRO A 121 11.98 -10.72 24.37
C PRO A 121 11.37 -12.12 24.31
N PHE A 122 11.82 -13.03 25.17
CA PHE A 122 11.36 -14.44 25.22
C PHE A 122 11.71 -15.30 23.99
N GLY A 123 12.68 -14.86 23.16
CA GLY A 123 13.28 -15.68 22.10
C GLY A 123 12.27 -16.17 21.06
N LYS A 124 12.27 -17.48 20.76
CA LYS A 124 11.39 -18.08 19.74
C LYS A 124 9.91 -18.00 20.12
N THR A 125 9.58 -18.22 21.39
CA THR A 125 8.21 -18.14 21.90
C THR A 125 7.67 -16.73 21.78
N GLY A 126 8.48 -15.72 22.15
CA GLY A 126 8.11 -14.31 21.96
C GLY A 126 7.89 -13.94 20.50
N MET A 127 8.72 -14.46 19.58
CA MET A 127 8.53 -14.26 18.14
C MET A 127 7.21 -14.89 17.63
N TRP A 128 6.86 -16.08 18.09
CA TRP A 128 5.60 -16.73 17.71
C TRP A 128 4.38 -15.99 18.24
N ILE A 129 4.42 -15.52 19.48
CA ILE A 129 3.33 -14.74 20.07
C ILE A 129 3.16 -13.43 19.30
N THR A 130 4.24 -12.66 19.13
CA THR A 130 4.19 -11.36 18.45
C THR A 130 3.82 -11.48 16.97
N GLY A 131 4.46 -12.39 16.24
CA GLY A 131 4.17 -12.62 14.84
C GLY A 131 2.80 -13.26 14.62
N GLY A 132 2.38 -14.19 15.47
CA GLY A 132 1.06 -14.82 15.42
C GLY A 132 -0.07 -13.83 15.71
N LEU A 133 0.07 -13.01 16.76
CA LEU A 133 -0.88 -11.94 17.09
C LEU A 133 -0.91 -10.87 15.99
N GLY A 134 0.24 -10.51 15.42
CA GLY A 134 0.33 -9.60 14.28
C GLY A 134 -0.41 -10.13 13.04
N CYS A 135 -0.15 -11.38 12.65
CA CYS A 135 -0.87 -12.05 11.57
C CYS A 135 -2.39 -12.10 11.82
N LEU A 136 -2.81 -12.48 13.03
CA LEU A 136 -4.23 -12.52 13.41
C LEU A 136 -4.86 -11.12 13.30
N SER A 137 -4.17 -10.09 13.78
CA SER A 137 -4.64 -8.70 13.69
C SER A 137 -4.80 -8.24 12.24
N CYS A 138 -3.85 -8.58 11.36
CA CYS A 138 -3.96 -8.28 9.93
C CYS A 138 -5.13 -9.02 9.26
N LEU A 139 -5.35 -10.29 9.60
CA LEU A 139 -6.47 -11.08 9.07
C LEU A 139 -7.82 -10.50 9.52
N LEU A 140 -7.94 -10.12 10.80
CA LEU A 140 -9.13 -9.46 11.32
C LEU A 140 -9.36 -8.11 10.64
N ALA A 141 -8.30 -7.30 10.47
CA ALA A 141 -8.38 -6.01 9.77
C ALA A 141 -8.87 -6.17 8.33
N ILE A 142 -8.36 -7.16 7.59
CA ILE A 142 -8.86 -7.50 6.26
C ILE A 142 -10.34 -7.90 6.33
N GLY A 143 -10.73 -8.74 7.28
CA GLY A 143 -12.14 -9.09 7.51
C GLY A 143 -13.04 -7.88 7.74
N PHE A 144 -12.59 -6.92 8.56
CA PHE A 144 -13.34 -5.69 8.85
C PHE A 144 -13.56 -4.81 7.62
N THR A 145 -12.64 -4.82 6.64
CA THR A 145 -12.84 -4.04 5.41
C THR A 145 -14.02 -4.52 4.56
N PHE A 146 -14.46 -5.77 4.71
CA PHE A 146 -15.65 -6.28 4.00
C PHE A 146 -16.97 -5.86 4.66
N ILE A 147 -16.92 -5.28 5.85
CA ILE A 147 -18.11 -4.74 6.51
C ILE A 147 -18.41 -3.35 5.93
N ALA A 148 -19.38 -3.28 5.02
CA ALA A 148 -19.80 -2.01 4.43
C ALA A 148 -20.36 -1.07 5.51
N SER A 149 -19.80 0.13 5.64
CA SER A 149 -20.43 1.17 6.46
C SER A 149 -21.68 1.69 5.75
N GLY A 150 -22.77 1.94 6.48
CA GLY A 150 -24.02 2.44 5.90
C GLY A 150 -23.89 3.76 5.11
N ASN A 151 -22.76 4.45 5.26
CA ASN A 151 -22.45 5.73 4.63
C ASN A 151 -21.73 5.63 3.27
N VAL A 152 -21.40 4.42 2.78
CA VAL A 152 -20.70 4.26 1.49
C VAL A 152 -21.65 4.48 0.29
N GLY A 153 -22.97 4.50 0.50
CA GLY A 153 -23.96 4.82 -0.54
C GLY A 153 -24.05 3.79 -1.68
N ILE A 154 -23.43 2.62 -1.51
CA ILE A 154 -23.51 1.49 -2.44
C ILE A 154 -24.70 0.63 -2.01
N SER A 155 -25.72 0.55 -2.85
CA SER A 155 -26.98 -0.13 -2.55
C SER A 155 -26.86 -1.66 -2.50
N SER A 156 -25.84 -2.22 -3.16
CA SER A 156 -25.64 -3.67 -3.26
C SER A 156 -24.36 -4.09 -2.55
N LEU A 157 -24.50 -4.89 -1.49
CA LEU A 157 -23.38 -5.50 -0.76
C LEU A 157 -22.45 -6.29 -1.68
N LEU A 158 -23.02 -7.04 -2.63
CA LEU A 158 -22.27 -7.83 -3.59
C LEU A 158 -21.37 -6.97 -4.50
N HIS A 159 -21.85 -5.81 -4.94
CA HIS A 159 -21.02 -4.89 -5.74
C HIS A 159 -19.86 -4.32 -4.91
N TYR A 160 -20.09 -4.00 -3.64
CA TYR A 160 -19.06 -3.54 -2.73
C TYR A 160 -17.99 -4.61 -2.49
N GLU A 161 -18.38 -5.82 -2.07
CA GLU A 161 -17.46 -6.92 -1.79
C GLU A 161 -16.64 -7.30 -3.03
N LEU A 162 -17.29 -7.44 -4.19
CA LEU A 162 -16.60 -7.73 -5.45
C LEU A 162 -15.59 -6.65 -5.81
N SER A 163 -15.93 -5.37 -5.63
CA SER A 163 -15.01 -4.27 -5.93
C SER A 163 -13.73 -4.33 -5.09
N LEU A 164 -13.85 -4.70 -3.80
CA LEU A 164 -12.71 -4.88 -2.91
C LEU A 164 -11.86 -6.09 -3.30
N VAL A 165 -12.49 -7.25 -3.54
CA VAL A 165 -11.78 -8.47 -3.92
C VAL A 165 -11.05 -8.28 -5.26
N LEU A 166 -11.74 -7.73 -6.27
CA LEU A 166 -11.13 -7.44 -7.58
C LEU A 166 -9.99 -6.42 -7.44
N GLY A 167 -10.21 -5.33 -6.69
CA GLY A 167 -9.20 -4.32 -6.44
C GLY A 167 -7.94 -4.92 -5.80
N MET A 168 -8.11 -5.73 -4.75
CA MET A 168 -7.03 -6.43 -4.08
C MET A 168 -6.29 -7.37 -5.03
N ILE A 169 -7.01 -8.21 -5.78
CA ILE A 169 -6.40 -9.16 -6.74
C ILE A 169 -5.58 -8.41 -7.79
N ILE A 170 -6.16 -7.37 -8.40
CA ILE A 170 -5.47 -6.56 -9.42
C ILE A 170 -4.18 -5.96 -8.83
N MET A 171 -4.27 -5.38 -7.62
CA MET A 171 -3.10 -4.77 -6.95
C MET A 171 -2.02 -5.79 -6.57
N CYS A 172 -2.38 -7.05 -6.29
CA CYS A 172 -1.41 -8.12 -6.05
C CYS A 172 -0.81 -8.70 -7.34
N VAL A 173 -1.60 -8.74 -8.43
CA VAL A 173 -1.16 -9.28 -9.73
C VAL A 173 -0.15 -8.35 -10.41
N ILE A 174 -0.33 -7.03 -10.32
CA ILE A 174 0.59 -6.05 -10.93
C ILE A 174 2.06 -6.29 -10.51
N PRO A 175 2.44 -6.29 -9.22
CA PRO A 175 3.83 -6.52 -8.81
C PRO A 175 4.33 -7.92 -9.16
N TYR A 176 3.46 -8.93 -9.15
CA TYR A 176 3.82 -10.29 -9.58
C TYR A 176 4.20 -10.33 -11.07
N LEU A 177 3.41 -9.69 -11.94
CA LEU A 177 3.71 -9.59 -13.37
C LEU A 177 5.00 -8.81 -13.62
N ILE A 178 5.21 -7.69 -12.93
CA ILE A 178 6.44 -6.90 -13.04
C ILE A 178 7.65 -7.73 -12.61
N HIS A 179 7.55 -8.49 -11.52
CA HIS A 179 8.62 -9.39 -11.08
C HIS A 179 8.92 -10.49 -12.11
N LYS A 180 7.90 -11.05 -12.76
CA LYS A 180 8.10 -12.05 -13.82
C LYS A 180 8.86 -11.49 -15.03
N LEU A 181 8.68 -10.21 -15.35
CA LEU A 181 9.44 -9.50 -16.39
C LEU A 181 10.89 -9.19 -15.97
N SER A 182 11.24 -9.42 -14.70
CA SER A 182 12.61 -9.24 -14.19
C SER A 182 13.52 -10.44 -14.47
N LYS A 183 12.93 -11.60 -14.78
CA LYS A 183 13.64 -12.81 -15.19
C LYS A 183 13.77 -12.83 -16.71
#